data_AF-A0A1V0AM54-F1
#
_entry.id   AF-A0A1V0AM54-F1
#
_cell.length_a   1.000
_cell.length_b   1.000
_cell.length_c   1.000
_cell.angle_alpha   90.00
_cell.angle_beta   90.00
_cell.angle_gamma   90.00
#
_symmetry.space_group_name_H-M   'P 1'
#
loop_
_entity.id
_entity.type
_entity.pdbx_description
1 polymer ?
#
loop_
_entity_poly.entity_id
_entity_poly.type
_entity_poly.pdbx_seq_one_letter_code
_entity_poly.pdbx_strand_id
1 'polypeptide(L)'
;MTRSEFDDIRAFLADEATHAEDLLRVARTLIDDLEHARTREAVLRTHYLRLLTAARATVAAEMADLPDPLAFLRQELTDRGQLPEDGEAVQQILSDARTAAALLAYLEATPKPRPREMRLRRCVGTGRRLPR
;
A
#
# COMPACT_ATOMS: atom_id res chain seq x y z
N MET A 1 -8.74 8.34 1.11
CA MET A 1 -8.98 9.50 0.25
C MET A 1 -8.19 9.38 -1.03
N THR A 2 -8.83 9.61 -2.16
CA THR A 2 -8.20 9.56 -3.48
C THR A 2 -7.61 10.92 -3.85
N ARG A 3 -6.71 10.96 -4.84
CA ARG A 3 -6.14 12.22 -5.35
C ARG A 3 -7.22 13.17 -5.90
N SER A 4 -8.32 12.63 -6.42
CA SER A 4 -9.46 13.38 -6.93
C SER A 4 -10.16 14.18 -5.83
N GLU A 5 -10.41 13.56 -4.67
CA GLU A 5 -11.14 14.20 -3.56
C GLU A 5 -10.38 15.42 -2.99
N PHE A 6 -9.05 15.39 -2.99
CA PHE A 6 -8.25 16.55 -2.58
C PHE A 6 -8.34 17.71 -3.56
N ASP A 7 -8.46 17.41 -4.86
CA ASP A 7 -8.60 18.44 -5.89
C ASP A 7 -10.02 19.05 -5.84
N ASP A 8 -11.04 18.26 -5.51
CA ASP A 8 -12.40 18.74 -5.26
C ASP A 8 -12.47 19.66 -4.03
N ILE A 9 -11.81 19.28 -2.92
CA ILE A 9 -11.70 20.15 -1.73
C ILE A 9 -10.97 21.45 -2.06
N ARG A 10 -9.89 21.41 -2.86
CA ARG A 10 -9.18 22.63 -3.27
C ARG A 10 -10.02 23.55 -4.13
N ALA A 11 -10.79 22.98 -5.06
CA ALA A 11 -11.71 23.75 -5.90
C ALA A 11 -12.80 24.41 -5.04
N PHE A 12 -13.35 23.67 -4.07
CA PHE A 12 -14.31 24.18 -3.10
C PHE A 12 -13.72 25.32 -2.25
N LEU A 13 -12.50 25.16 -1.73
CA LEU A 13 -11.82 26.19 -0.93
C LEU A 13 -11.46 27.46 -1.74
N ALA A 14 -11.32 27.35 -3.05
CA ALA A 14 -11.00 28.47 -3.94
C ALA A 14 -12.24 29.25 -4.41
N ASP A 15 -13.45 28.73 -4.13
CA ASP A 15 -14.70 29.40 -4.49
C ASP A 15 -14.98 30.57 -3.53
N GLU A 16 -15.11 31.77 -4.09
CA GLU A 16 -15.41 33.01 -3.35
C GLU A 16 -16.80 32.98 -2.67
N ALA A 17 -17.70 32.09 -3.12
CA ALA A 17 -19.00 31.88 -2.50
C ALA A 17 -18.96 31.00 -1.24
N THR A 18 -17.79 30.46 -0.86
CA THR A 18 -17.65 29.59 0.31
C THR A 18 -17.73 30.40 1.61
N HIS A 19 -18.65 30.01 2.49
CA HIS A 19 -18.85 30.68 3.78
C HIS A 19 -18.01 30.01 4.88
N ALA A 20 -17.71 30.75 5.95
CA ALA A 20 -16.92 30.24 7.08
C ALA A 20 -17.53 28.99 7.74
N GLU A 21 -18.85 28.86 7.76
CA GLU A 21 -19.55 27.69 8.30
C GLU A 21 -19.31 26.42 7.47
N ASP A 22 -19.23 26.57 6.14
CA ASP A 22 -18.91 25.46 5.24
C ASP A 22 -17.49 24.96 5.45
N LEU A 23 -16.54 25.88 5.63
CA LEU A 23 -15.15 25.55 5.94
C LEU A 23 -15.04 24.79 7.27
N LEU A 24 -15.78 25.20 8.30
CA LEU A 24 -15.80 24.51 9.59
C LEU A 24 -16.41 23.11 9.47
N ARG A 25 -17.44 22.93 8.65
CA ARG A 25 -18.04 21.63 8.38
C ARG A 25 -17.04 20.70 7.67
N VAL A 26 -16.39 21.17 6.61
CA VAL A 26 -15.35 20.41 5.90
C VAL A 26 -14.20 20.04 6.84
N ALA A 27 -13.74 20.98 7.66
CA ALA A 27 -12.67 20.72 8.62
C ALA A 27 -13.04 19.62 9.63
N ARG A 28 -14.29 19.60 10.14
CA ARG A 28 -14.76 18.54 11.05
C ARG A 28 -14.78 17.18 10.36
N THR A 29 -15.33 17.09 9.15
CA THR A 29 -15.34 15.84 8.38
C THR A 29 -13.92 15.32 8.12
N LEU A 30 -12.98 16.20 7.76
CA LEU A 30 -11.59 15.79 7.54
C LEU A 30 -10.89 15.33 8.83
N ILE A 31 -11.23 15.91 9.99
CA ILE A 31 -10.73 15.46 11.29
C ILE A 31 -11.29 14.07 11.61
N ASP A 32 -12.59 13.86 11.46
CA ASP A 32 -13.24 12.57 11.70
C ASP A 32 -12.65 11.47 10.80
N ASP A 33 -12.45 11.77 9.51
CA ASP A 33 -11.82 10.86 8.55
C ASP A 33 -10.36 10.53 8.94
N LEU A 34 -9.61 11.52 9.42
CA LEU A 34 -8.24 11.33 9.90
C LEU A 34 -8.21 10.45 11.15
N GLU A 35 -9.12 10.65 12.09
CA GLU A 35 -9.23 9.83 13.30
C GLU A 35 -9.62 8.40 12.97
N HIS A 36 -10.55 8.22 12.04
CA HIS A 36 -10.93 6.91 11.53
C HIS A 36 -9.76 6.22 10.81
N ALA A 37 -9.01 6.95 9.99
CA ALA A 37 -7.81 6.43 9.33
C ALA A 37 -6.73 6.02 10.35
N ARG A 38 -6.47 6.85 11.38
CA ARG A 38 -5.52 6.53 12.45
C ARG A 38 -5.92 5.30 13.26
N THR A 39 -7.21 5.17 13.56
CA THR A 39 -7.74 4.00 14.27
C THR A 39 -7.54 2.72 13.44
N ARG A 40 -7.88 2.76 12.15
CA ARG A 40 -7.64 1.62 11.24
C ARG A 40 -6.15 1.29 11.12
N GLU A 41 -5.29 2.29 11.02
CA GLU A 41 -3.83 2.09 10.99
C GLU A 41 -3.33 1.43 12.28
N ALA A 42 -3.77 1.89 13.45
CA ALA A 42 -3.38 1.31 14.73
C ALA A 42 -3.80 -0.16 14.86
N VAL A 43 -5.00 -0.50 14.38
CA VAL A 43 -5.50 -1.88 14.32
C VAL A 43 -4.62 -2.73 13.39
N LEU A 44 -4.34 -2.25 12.17
CA LEU A 44 -3.49 -2.97 11.21
C LEU A 44 -2.06 -3.18 11.73
N ARG A 45 -1.46 -2.17 12.35
CA ARG A 45 -0.13 -2.28 12.99
C ARG A 45 -0.14 -3.32 14.09
N THR A 46 -1.19 -3.35 14.90
CA THR A 46 -1.35 -4.36 15.96
C THR A 46 -1.42 -5.77 15.38
N HIS A 47 -2.20 -5.97 14.30
CA HIS A 47 -2.28 -7.27 13.62
C HIS A 47 -0.95 -7.69 13.03
N TYR A 48 -0.24 -6.78 12.36
CA TYR A 48 1.07 -7.05 11.80
C TYR A 48 2.09 -7.44 12.88
N LEU A 49 2.13 -6.71 14.01
CA LEU A 49 3.03 -7.01 15.12
C LEU A 49 2.74 -8.39 15.72
N ARG A 50 1.46 -8.77 15.87
CA ARG A 50 1.10 -10.12 16.33
C ARG A 50 1.55 -11.21 15.36
N LEU A 51 1.32 -11.02 14.06
CA LEU A 51 1.76 -11.97 13.04
C LEU A 51 3.30 -12.12 13.00
N LEU A 52 4.03 -11.00 13.05
CA LEU A 52 5.49 -11.01 13.14
C LEU A 52 5.99 -11.71 14.40
N THR A 53 5.30 -11.52 15.52
CA THR A 53 5.65 -12.17 16.80
C THR A 53 5.46 -13.68 16.70
N ALA A 54 4.33 -14.15 16.16
CA ALA A 54 4.10 -15.58 15.95
C ALA A 54 5.07 -16.19 14.95
N ALA A 55 5.38 -15.51 13.85
CA ALA A 55 6.39 -15.97 12.89
C ALA A 55 7.77 -16.13 13.55
N ARG A 56 8.19 -15.16 14.38
CA ARG A 56 9.44 -15.25 15.15
C ARG A 56 9.42 -16.41 16.16
N ALA A 57 8.29 -16.61 16.85
CA ALA A 57 8.12 -17.72 17.78
C ALA A 57 8.20 -19.07 17.07
N THR A 58 7.62 -19.18 15.88
CA THR A 58 7.71 -20.38 15.03
C THR A 58 9.15 -20.71 14.64
N VAL A 59 9.93 -19.73 14.19
CA VAL A 59 11.36 -19.95 13.87
C VAL A 59 12.14 -20.36 15.12
N ALA A 60 11.89 -19.72 16.26
CA ALA A 60 12.55 -20.08 17.51
C ALA A 60 12.19 -21.50 17.98
N ALA A 61 10.94 -21.91 17.80
CA ALA A 61 10.46 -23.24 18.13
C ALA A 61 11.11 -24.33 17.25
N GLU A 62 11.29 -24.03 15.96
CA GLU A 62 12.03 -24.90 15.02
C GLU A 62 13.50 -25.03 15.44
N MET A 63 14.17 -23.91 15.77
CA MET A 63 15.54 -23.92 16.25
C MET A 63 15.73 -24.68 17.58
N ALA A 64 14.67 -24.77 18.39
CA ALA A 64 14.65 -25.48 19.66
C ALA A 64 14.15 -26.92 19.55
N ASP A 65 13.88 -27.43 18.33
CA ASP A 65 13.39 -28.77 18.05
C ASP A 65 12.09 -29.13 18.82
N LEU A 66 11.17 -28.16 18.94
CA LEU A 66 9.87 -28.39 19.55
C LEU A 66 8.96 -29.23 18.63
N PRO A 67 8.05 -30.06 19.18
CA PRO A 67 7.27 -31.03 18.40
C PRO A 67 6.20 -30.40 17.46
N ASP A 68 5.97 -29.09 17.52
CA ASP A 68 5.09 -28.37 16.58
C ASP A 68 5.49 -26.89 16.43
N PRO A 69 6.52 -26.56 15.63
CA PRO A 69 6.99 -25.18 15.49
C PRO A 69 5.95 -24.23 14.90
N LEU A 70 5.07 -24.74 14.04
CA LEU A 70 4.04 -23.95 13.37
C LEU A 70 2.83 -23.63 14.26
N ALA A 71 2.76 -24.18 15.49
CA ALA A 71 1.63 -23.98 16.40
C ALA A 71 1.29 -22.49 16.61
N PHE A 72 2.31 -21.65 16.83
CA PHE A 72 2.13 -20.21 17.05
C PHE A 72 1.52 -19.51 15.84
N LEU A 73 2.03 -19.79 14.64
CA LEU A 73 1.53 -19.18 13.40
C LEU A 73 0.13 -19.69 13.05
N ARG A 74 -0.13 -21.00 13.22
CA ARG A 74 -1.47 -21.56 13.00
C ARG A 74 -2.50 -20.92 13.94
N GLN A 75 -2.19 -20.75 15.22
CA GLN A 75 -3.09 -20.10 16.17
C GLN A 75 -3.45 -18.67 15.73
N GLU A 76 -2.45 -17.85 15.38
CA GLU A 76 -2.71 -16.46 14.94
C GLU A 76 -3.51 -16.40 13.63
N LEU A 77 -3.31 -17.33 12.70
CA LEU A 77 -4.10 -17.40 11.47
C LEU A 77 -5.54 -17.89 11.74
N THR A 78 -5.72 -18.87 12.62
CA THR A 78 -7.04 -19.35 13.06
C THR A 78 -7.85 -18.24 13.73
N ASP A 79 -7.25 -17.51 14.67
CA ASP A 79 -7.89 -16.41 15.40
C ASP A 79 -8.42 -15.32 14.45
N ARG A 80 -7.87 -15.23 13.24
CA ARG A 80 -8.26 -14.27 12.21
C ARG A 80 -9.11 -14.87 11.08
N GLY A 81 -9.37 -16.17 11.09
CA GLY A 81 -10.04 -16.86 9.98
C GLY A 81 -9.25 -16.78 8.66
N GLN A 82 -7.92 -16.83 8.74
CA GLN A 82 -7.00 -16.69 7.59
C GLN A 82 -6.27 -18.00 7.25
N LEU A 83 -6.66 -19.12 7.85
CA LEU A 83 -6.13 -20.41 7.45
C LEU A 83 -6.59 -20.75 6.02
N PRO A 84 -5.71 -21.27 5.15
CA PRO A 84 -6.10 -21.75 3.84
C PRO A 84 -7.17 -22.85 3.95
N GLU A 85 -8.26 -22.71 3.20
CA GLU A 85 -9.21 -23.79 2.96
C GLU A 85 -8.68 -24.72 1.85
N ASP A 86 -9.31 -25.87 1.65
CA ASP A 86 -8.77 -27.02 0.90
C ASP A 86 -8.13 -26.71 -0.47
N GLY A 87 -7.17 -27.56 -0.85
CA GLY A 87 -6.70 -27.84 -2.23
C GLY A 87 -6.44 -26.65 -3.16
N GLU A 88 -7.49 -26.21 -3.87
CA GLU A 88 -7.42 -25.19 -4.92
C GLU A 88 -6.96 -23.83 -4.36
N ALA A 89 -7.35 -23.48 -3.13
CA ALA A 89 -6.90 -22.26 -2.48
C ALA A 89 -5.40 -22.30 -2.15
N VAL A 90 -4.84 -23.47 -1.82
CA VAL A 90 -3.42 -23.61 -1.43
C VAL A 90 -2.48 -23.26 -2.59
N GLN A 91 -2.73 -23.79 -3.79
CA GLN A 91 -1.86 -23.50 -4.94
C GLN A 91 -1.93 -22.02 -5.34
N GLN A 92 -3.13 -21.44 -5.29
CA GLN A 92 -3.32 -20.02 -5.55
C GLN A 92 -2.57 -19.16 -4.54
N ILE A 93 -2.71 -19.44 -3.23
CA ILE A 93 -2.00 -18.73 -2.15
C ILE A 93 -0.48 -18.81 -2.34
N LEU A 94 0.05 -19.99 -2.70
CA LEU A 94 1.48 -20.16 -2.97
C LEU A 94 1.96 -19.42 -4.23
N SER A 95 1.11 -19.30 -5.24
CA SER A 95 1.38 -18.52 -6.45
C SER A 95 1.40 -17.02 -6.14
N ASP A 96 0.42 -16.56 -5.37
CA ASP A 96 0.28 -15.17 -4.94
C ASP A 96 1.45 -14.75 -4.05
N ALA A 97 1.85 -15.60 -3.10
CA ALA A 97 3.00 -15.36 -2.23
C ALA A 97 4.30 -15.21 -3.03
N ARG A 98 4.52 -16.07 -4.04
CA ARG A 98 5.69 -15.98 -4.93
C ARG A 98 5.66 -14.69 -5.77
N THR A 99 4.50 -14.34 -6.31
CA THR A 99 4.32 -13.12 -7.09
C THR A 99 4.56 -11.88 -6.26
N ALA A 100 3.99 -11.82 -5.04
CA ALA A 100 4.19 -10.71 -4.11
C ALA A 100 5.66 -10.55 -3.73
N ALA A 101 6.37 -11.64 -3.41
CA ALA A 101 7.79 -11.61 -3.09
C ALA A 101 8.63 -11.07 -4.28
N ALA A 102 8.32 -11.50 -5.51
CA ALA A 102 9.01 -11.01 -6.70
C ALA A 102 8.76 -9.52 -6.95
N LEU A 103 7.53 -9.05 -6.76
CA LEU A 103 7.18 -7.63 -6.90
C LEU A 103 7.86 -6.77 -5.84
N LEU A 104 7.89 -7.21 -4.57
CA LEU A 104 8.59 -6.52 -3.50
C LEU A 104 10.09 -6.42 -3.79
N ALA A 105 10.72 -7.51 -4.21
CA ALA A 105 12.13 -7.51 -4.60
C ALA A 105 12.42 -6.51 -5.74
N TYR A 106 11.51 -6.37 -6.71
CA TYR A 106 11.64 -5.39 -7.79
C TYR A 106 11.52 -3.94 -7.29
N LEU A 107 10.66 -3.68 -6.31
CA LEU A 107 10.49 -2.35 -5.70
C LEU A 107 11.67 -1.97 -4.79
N GLU A 108 12.24 -2.94 -4.08
CA GLU A 108 13.41 -2.75 -3.20
C GLU A 108 14.72 -2.66 -3.98
N ALA A 109 14.78 -3.26 -5.18
CA ALA A 109 15.91 -3.10 -6.07
C ALA A 109 16.07 -1.62 -6.43
N THR A 110 17.19 -1.03 -5.99
CA THR A 110 17.55 0.35 -6.32
C THR A 110 17.46 0.54 -7.82
N PRO A 111 16.76 1.57 -8.34
CA PRO A 111 16.63 1.75 -9.77
C PRO A 111 18.03 1.84 -10.37
N LYS A 112 18.40 0.85 -11.20
CA LYS A 112 19.63 0.91 -11.98
C LYS A 112 19.62 2.25 -12.71
N PRO A 113 20.71 3.03 -12.68
CA PRO A 113 20.79 4.24 -13.47
C PRO A 113 20.49 3.85 -14.91
N ARG A 114 19.40 4.38 -15.46
CA ARG A 114 19.07 4.15 -16.87
C ARG A 114 20.33 4.50 -17.66
N PRO A 115 20.81 3.62 -18.56
CA PRO A 115 21.87 4.02 -19.45
C PRO A 115 21.42 5.34 -20.07
N ARG A 116 22.28 6.37 -19.99
CA ARG A 116 22.08 7.67 -20.62
C ARG A 116 22.10 7.43 -22.13
N GLU A 117 21.04 6.83 -22.66
CA GLU A 117 20.97 6.52 -24.06
C GLU A 117 20.46 7.74 -24.82
N MET A 118 21.38 8.17 -25.67
CA MET A 118 21.19 8.89 -26.91
C MET A 118 20.48 10.23 -26.78
N ARG A 119 21.31 11.28 -26.83
CA ARG A 119 20.91 12.57 -27.40
C ARG A 119 20.22 12.30 -28.74
N LEU A 120 18.89 12.24 -28.73
CA LEU A 120 18.10 12.28 -29.95
C LEU A 120 18.59 13.50 -30.72
N ARG A 121 19.25 13.26 -31.86
CA ARG A 121 19.61 14.34 -32.78
C ARG A 121 18.32 15.10 -33.03
N ARG A 122 18.30 16.38 -32.64
CA ARG A 122 17.21 17.30 -32.93
C ARG A 122 16.79 17.10 -34.38
N CYS A 123 15.59 16.58 -34.61
CA CYS A 123 14.91 16.80 -35.88
C CYS A 123 14.76 18.32 -36.00
N VAL A 124 15.57 18.92 -36.87
CA VAL A 124 15.40 20.32 -37.29
C VAL A 124 14.15 20.33 -38.17
N GLY A 125 12.98 20.42 -37.53
CA GLY A 125 11.72 20.64 -38.20
C GLY A 125 11.73 22.05 -38.79
N THR A 126 11.74 22.12 -40.12
CA THR A 126 11.52 23.35 -40.90
C THR A 126 10.25 24.04 -40.44
N GLY A 127 10.39 25.21 -39.83
CA GLY A 127 9.26 26.04 -39.42
C GLY A 127 8.44 26.51 -40.62
N ARG A 128 7.14 26.23 -40.61
CA ARG A 128 6.18 26.92 -41.47
C ARG A 128 5.64 28.13 -40.70
N ARG A 129 5.85 29.33 -41.24
CA ARG A 129 5.15 30.54 -40.77
C ARG A 129 3.73 30.53 -41.33
N LEU A 130 2.76 30.86 -40.49
CA LEU A 130 1.39 31.15 -40.91
C LEU A 130 1.35 32.57 -41.53
N PRO A 131 0.67 32.77 -42.68
CA PRO A 131 0.43 34.09 -43.23
C PRO A 131 -0.68 34.81 -42.43
N ARG A 132 -0.59 36.14 -42.39
CA ARG A 132 -1.53 37.05 -41.72
C ARG A 132 -2.89 37.08 -42.39
#